data_AF-A0A7W7MWA0-F1
#
_entry.id   AF-A0A7W7MWA0-F1
#
_cell.length_a   1.000
_cell.length_b   1.000
_cell.length_c   1.000
_cell.angle_alpha   90.00
_cell.angle_beta   90.00
_cell.angle_gamma   90.00
#
_symmetry.space_group_name_H-M   'P 1'
#
loop_
_entity.id
_entity.type
_entity.pdbx_description
1 polymer ?
#
loop_
_entity_poly.entity_id
_entity_poly.type
_entity_poly.pdbx_seq_one_letter_code
_entity_poly.pdbx_strand_id
1 'polypeptide(L)'
;MLQPFLLLLIYQRPDHGYELIERLARMGVADVEPGHAYRVLRGLERERLLTSSWVPSDAGPARRRYELTAEGLTELRARMSGLARFGTVLDSFLLLWREKPDPPASPPAPVDARVDSR
;
A
#
# COMPACT_ATOMS: atom_id res chain seq x y z
N MET A 1 -0.70 -6.90 -1.21
CA MET A 1 -0.32 -5.77 -0.33
C MET A 1 -1.49 -4.95 0.20
N LEU A 2 -2.67 -4.96 -0.43
CA LEU A 2 -3.80 -4.11 0.01
C LEU A 2 -4.48 -4.55 1.32
N GLN A 3 -4.50 -5.86 1.60
CA GLN A 3 -5.17 -6.45 2.77
C GLN A 3 -4.84 -5.77 4.12
N PRO A 4 -3.57 -5.61 4.55
CA PRO A 4 -3.26 -4.99 5.85
C PRO A 4 -3.78 -3.55 5.96
N PHE A 5 -3.77 -2.78 4.88
CA PHE A 5 -4.29 -1.41 4.87
C PHE A 5 -5.81 -1.39 5.05
N LEU A 6 -6.54 -2.26 4.33
CA LEU A 6 -7.99 -2.37 4.49
C LEU A 6 -8.39 -2.84 5.89
N LEU A 7 -7.73 -3.86 6.43
CA LEU A 7 -7.95 -4.33 7.80
C LEU A 7 -7.70 -3.19 8.81
N LEU A 8 -6.60 -2.44 8.66
CA LEU A 8 -6.30 -1.31 9.54
C LEU A 8 -7.36 -0.21 9.47
N LEU A 9 -7.84 0.14 8.27
CA LEU A 9 -8.86 1.17 8.10
C LEU A 9 -10.20 0.78 8.72
N ILE A 10 -10.61 -0.49 8.55
CA ILE A 10 -11.82 -1.05 9.15
C ILE A 10 -11.68 -1.12 10.67
N TYR A 11 -10.48 -1.45 11.19
CA TYR A 11 -10.21 -1.47 12.64
C TYR A 11 -10.38 -0.09 13.27
N GLN A 12 -9.84 0.94 12.63
CA GLN A 12 -9.99 2.31 13.11
C GLN A 12 -11.45 2.76 13.08
N ARG A 13 -12.15 2.43 12.00
CA ARG A 13 -13.57 2.77 11.84
C ARG A 13 -14.22 1.83 10.82
N PRO A 14 -15.19 1.00 11.24
CA PRO A 14 -15.98 0.19 10.33
C PRO A 14 -16.78 1.06 9.36
N ASP A 15 -16.67 0.79 8.07
CA ASP A 15 -17.17 1.68 7.02
C ASP A 15 -17.55 0.91 5.74
N HIS A 16 -18.09 1.63 4.76
CA HIS A 16 -18.46 1.08 3.46
C HIS A 16 -17.28 0.99 2.50
N GLY A 17 -17.36 0.07 1.54
CA GLY A 17 -16.24 -0.19 0.60
C GLY A 17 -15.74 1.04 -0.15
N TYR A 18 -16.63 1.95 -0.56
CA TYR A 18 -16.25 3.20 -1.22
C TYR A 18 -15.46 4.14 -0.30
N GLU A 19 -15.96 4.39 0.91
CA GLU A 19 -15.27 5.21 1.92
C GLU A 19 -13.89 4.64 2.28
N LEU A 20 -13.76 3.32 2.34
CA LEU A 20 -12.47 2.65 2.55
C LEU A 20 -11.50 2.94 1.40
N ILE A 21 -11.96 2.92 0.15
CA ILE A 21 -11.15 3.27 -1.03
C ILE A 21 -10.70 4.73 -1.00
N GLU A 22 -11.61 5.66 -0.65
CA GLU A 22 -11.24 7.08 -0.50
C GLU A 22 -10.23 7.31 0.61
N ARG A 23 -10.37 6.61 1.74
CA ARG A 23 -9.41 6.66 2.85
C ARG A 23 -8.05 6.08 2.46
N LEU A 24 -8.01 5.01 1.65
CA LEU A 24 -6.75 4.49 1.09
C LEU A 24 -6.02 5.53 0.25
N ALA A 25 -6.74 6.20 -0.65
CA ALA A 25 -6.16 7.24 -1.50
C ALA A 25 -5.57 8.38 -0.67
N ARG A 26 -6.27 8.82 0.40
CA ARG A 26 -5.78 9.86 1.32
C ARG A 26 -4.50 9.47 2.10
N MET A 27 -4.21 8.18 2.25
CA MET A 27 -2.98 7.70 2.88
C MET A 27 -1.80 7.61 1.90
N GLY A 28 -1.97 8.03 0.65
CA GLY A 28 -0.94 7.91 -0.38
C GLY A 28 -0.88 6.52 -1.05
N VAL A 29 -1.82 5.63 -0.73
CA VAL A 29 -2.06 4.41 -1.51
C VAL A 29 -2.92 4.79 -2.72
N ALA A 30 -2.30 5.51 -3.66
CA ALA A 30 -2.95 5.98 -4.88
C ALA A 30 -3.25 4.81 -5.85
N ASP A 31 -4.13 5.07 -6.82
CA ASP A 31 -4.44 4.18 -7.95
C ASP A 31 -4.98 2.79 -7.59
N VAL A 32 -5.58 2.65 -6.41
CA VAL A 32 -6.31 1.42 -6.07
C VAL A 32 -7.60 1.36 -6.88
N GLU A 33 -7.62 0.52 -7.91
CA GLU A 33 -8.82 0.23 -8.68
C GLU A 33 -9.94 -0.27 -7.74
N PRO A 34 -11.16 0.32 -7.78
CA PRO A 34 -12.27 -0.10 -6.93
C PRO A 34 -12.57 -1.60 -7.03
N GLY A 35 -12.53 -2.17 -8.25
CA GLY A 35 -12.74 -3.59 -8.48
C GLY A 35 -11.74 -4.49 -7.76
N HIS A 36 -10.48 -4.05 -7.63
CA HIS A 36 -9.46 -4.76 -6.86
C HIS A 36 -9.75 -4.67 -5.36
N ALA A 37 -10.07 -3.49 -4.82
CA ALA A 37 -10.42 -3.33 -3.41
C ALA A 37 -11.61 -4.22 -3.00
N TYR A 38 -12.68 -4.24 -3.80
CA TYR A 38 -13.83 -5.10 -3.54
C TYR A 38 -13.50 -6.60 -3.64
N ARG A 39 -12.63 -7.02 -4.57
CA ARG A 39 -12.14 -8.41 -4.60
C ARG A 39 -11.39 -8.78 -3.32
N VAL A 40 -10.56 -7.87 -2.81
CA VAL A 40 -9.82 -8.08 -1.56
C VAL A 40 -10.78 -8.15 -0.36
N LEU A 41 -11.74 -7.23 -0.25
CA LEU A 41 -12.75 -7.24 0.81
C LEU A 41 -13.56 -8.54 0.81
N ARG A 42 -14.00 -9.01 -0.36
CA ARG A 42 -14.67 -10.32 -0.50
C ARG A 42 -13.76 -11.48 -0.11
N GLY A 43 -12.47 -11.41 -0.43
CA GLY A 43 -11.48 -12.40 -0.02
C GLY A 43 -11.39 -12.51 1.50
N LEU A 44 -11.19 -11.37 2.17
CA LEU A 44 -11.10 -11.28 3.63
C LEU A 44 -12.38 -11.72 4.33
N GLU A 45 -13.56 -11.44 3.77
CA GLU A 45 -14.83 -11.94 4.29
C GLU A 45 -14.96 -13.46 4.16
N ARG A 46 -14.57 -14.06 3.01
CA ARG A 46 -14.54 -15.52 2.85
C ARG A 46 -13.57 -16.20 3.83
N GLU A 47 -12.47 -15.53 4.15
CA GLU A 47 -11.49 -15.96 5.15
C GLU A 47 -11.98 -15.74 6.60
N ARG A 48 -13.19 -15.19 6.78
CA ARG A 48 -13.80 -14.86 8.09
C ARG A 48 -13.01 -13.84 8.90
N LEU A 49 -12.17 -13.04 8.23
CA LEU A 49 -11.44 -11.94 8.85
C LEU A 49 -12.31 -10.68 8.95
N LEU A 50 -13.34 -10.61 8.12
CA LEU A 50 -14.35 -9.56 8.12
C LEU A 50 -15.75 -10.16 8.16
N THR A 51 -16.68 -9.40 8.71
CA THR A 51 -18.11 -9.57 8.46
C THR A 51 -18.64 -8.35 7.74
N SER A 52 -19.82 -8.49 7.16
CA SER A 52 -20.51 -7.34 6.59
C SER A 52 -22.02 -7.39 6.79
N SER A 53 -22.60 -6.19 6.82
CA SER A 53 -24.03 -5.99 6.97
C SER A 53 -24.51 -4.93 5.98
N TRP A 54 -25.75 -5.06 5.53
CA TRP A 54 -26.40 -4.02 4.75
C TRP A 54 -26.95 -2.97 5.71
N VAL A 55 -26.50 -1.73 5.55
CA VAL A 55 -26.94 -0.59 6.35
C VAL A 55 -27.80 0.31 5.45
N PRO A 56 -29.02 0.69 5.89
CA PRO A 56 -29.83 1.69 5.20
C PRO A 56 -29.04 2.99 5.03
N SER A 57 -29.25 3.67 3.92
CA SER A 57 -28.60 4.95 3.62
C SER A 57 -29.69 6.02 3.49
N ASP A 58 -29.51 7.18 4.13
CA ASP A 58 -30.49 8.28 4.10
C ASP A 58 -30.74 8.81 2.68
N ALA A 59 -29.76 8.66 1.77
CA ALA A 59 -29.81 9.18 0.40
C ALA A 59 -29.36 8.16 -0.66
N GLY A 60 -29.89 6.93 -0.65
CA GLY A 60 -29.61 5.98 -1.73
C GLY A 60 -29.79 4.50 -1.38
N PRO A 61 -29.29 3.58 -2.23
CA PRO A 61 -29.38 2.15 -1.95
C PRO A 61 -28.61 1.80 -0.68
N ALA A 62 -29.05 0.73 -0.01
CA ALA A 62 -28.35 0.19 1.16
C ALA A 62 -26.87 -0.05 0.83
N ARG A 63 -26.01 0.25 1.79
CA ARG A 63 -24.55 0.14 1.63
C ARG A 63 -24.02 -0.99 2.49
N ARG A 64 -23.09 -1.77 1.93
CA ARG A 64 -22.46 -2.86 2.65
C ARG A 64 -21.37 -2.29 3.57
N ARG A 65 -21.56 -2.40 4.89
CA ARG A 65 -20.58 -1.99 5.91
C ARG A 65 -19.72 -3.19 6.27
N TYR A 66 -18.42 -2.97 6.44
CA TYR A 66 -17.47 -4.02 6.83
C TYR A 66 -16.99 -3.81 8.25
N GLU A 67 -16.94 -4.89 9.02
CA GLU A 67 -16.48 -4.94 10.41
C GLU A 67 -15.47 -6.08 10.59
N LEU A 68 -14.49 -5.88 11.47
CA LEU A 68 -13.51 -6.91 11.78
C LEU A 68 -14.09 -7.97 12.71
N THR A 69 -13.66 -9.21 12.49
CA THR A 69 -13.83 -10.29 13.47
C THR A 69 -12.66 -10.33 14.46
N ALA A 70 -12.77 -11.16 15.49
CA ALA A 70 -11.67 -11.41 16.42
C ALA A 70 -10.47 -12.06 15.70
N GLU A 71 -10.72 -12.98 14.77
CA GLU A 71 -9.72 -13.59 13.90
C GLU A 71 -9.08 -12.55 12.99
N GLY A 72 -9.88 -11.65 12.41
CA GLY A 72 -9.40 -10.54 11.61
C GLY A 72 -8.48 -9.59 12.38
N LEU A 73 -8.79 -9.30 13.65
CA LEU A 73 -7.93 -8.48 14.48
C LEU A 73 -6.59 -9.17 14.79
N THR A 74 -6.63 -10.48 15.03
CA THR A 74 -5.42 -11.30 15.24
C THR A 74 -4.53 -11.29 14.00
N GLU A 75 -5.14 -11.50 12.83
CA GLU A 75 -4.44 -11.47 11.54
C GLU A 75 -3.89 -10.07 11.22
N LEU A 76 -4.63 -9.01 11.52
CA LEU A 76 -4.15 -7.63 11.39
C LEU A 76 -2.87 -7.43 12.21
N ARG A 77 -2.85 -7.85 13.48
CA ARG A 77 -1.66 -7.73 14.35
C ARG A 77 -0.46 -8.49 13.80
N ALA A 78 -0.67 -9.71 13.31
CA ALA A 78 0.37 -10.51 12.69
C ALA A 78 0.96 -9.83 11.44
N ARG A 79 0.09 -9.32 10.56
CA ARG A 79 0.50 -8.60 9.35
C ARG A 79 1.23 -7.29 9.65
N MET A 80 0.74 -6.50 10.61
CA MET A 80 1.42 -5.26 11.01
C MET A 80 2.80 -5.53 11.59
N SER A 81 2.97 -6.62 12.36
CA SER A 81 4.27 -7.05 12.86
C SER A 81 5.22 -7.42 11.71
N GLY A 82 4.72 -8.15 10.70
CA GLY A 82 5.48 -8.46 9.49
C GLY A 82 5.87 -7.21 8.69
N LEU A 83 4.95 -6.24 8.56
CA LEU A 83 5.19 -4.99 7.84
C LEU A 83 6.23 -4.12 8.57
N ALA A 84 6.19 -4.05 9.90
CA ALA A 84 7.19 -3.34 10.69
C ALA A 84 8.60 -3.93 10.47
N ARG A 85 8.71 -5.26 10.49
CA ARG A 85 9.98 -5.95 10.19
C ARG A 85 10.47 -5.65 8.77
N PHE A 86 9.57 -5.65 7.79
CA PHE A 86 9.91 -5.31 6.42
C PHE A 86 10.35 -3.84 6.28
N GLY A 87 9.71 -2.92 7.01
CA GLY A 87 10.10 -1.52 7.08
C GLY A 87 11.56 -1.34 7.50
N THR A 88 12.01 -2.04 8.54
CA THR A 88 13.42 -2.00 8.98
C THR A 88 14.40 -2.42 7.87
N VAL A 89 14.04 -3.43 7.07
CA VAL A 89 14.87 -3.87 5.94
C VAL A 89 14.88 -2.79 4.85
N LEU A 90 13.72 -2.22 4.50
CA LEU A 90 13.63 -1.13 3.52
C LEU A 90 14.47 0.08 3.95
N ASP A 91 14.38 0.49 5.21
CA ASP A 91 15.16 1.60 5.75
C ASP A 91 16.67 1.34 5.61
N SER A 92 17.10 0.11 5.92
CA SER A 92 18.51 -0.29 5.76
C SER A 92 18.96 -0.21 4.30
N PHE A 93 18.14 -0.68 3.35
CA PHE A 93 18.45 -0.62 1.92
C PHE A 93 18.48 0.82 1.40
N LEU A 94 17.55 1.67 1.82
CA LEU A 94 17.51 3.08 1.43
C LEU A 94 18.71 3.84 1.99
N LEU A 95 19.17 3.52 3.20
CA LEU A 95 20.39 4.08 3.77
C LEU A 95 21.61 3.68 2.93
N LEU A 96 21.77 2.38 2.63
CA LEU A 96 22.86 1.89 1.78
C LEU A 96 22.87 2.54 0.39
N TRP A 97 21.70 2.81 -0.18
CA TRP A 97 21.60 3.51 -1.46
C TRP A 97 22.07 4.97 -1.36
N ARG A 98 21.74 5.67 -0.27
CA ARG A 98 22.13 7.07 -0.05
C ARG A 98 23.61 7.25 0.25
N GLU A 99 24.25 6.23 0.81
CA GLU A 99 25.69 6.23 1.11
C GLU A 99 26.56 5.86 -0.11
N LYS A 100 25.96 5.51 -1.26
CA LYS A 100 26.75 5.30 -2.47
C LYS A 100 27.40 6.62 -2.90
N PRO A 101 28.74 6.66 -3.08
CA PRO A 101 29.37 7.80 -3.72
C PRO A 101 28.82 7.95 -5.14
N ASP A 102 28.68 9.20 -5.60
CA ASP A 102 28.37 9.47 -7.01
C ASP A 102 29.33 8.67 -7.89
N PRO A 103 28.85 8.05 -8.98
CA PRO A 103 29.75 7.47 -9.96
C PRO A 103 30.75 8.56 -10.37
N PRO A 104 32.06 8.25 -10.49
CA PRO A 104 33.03 9.24 -10.93
C PRO A 104 32.51 9.88 -12.21
N ALA A 105 32.47 11.22 -12.24
CA ALA A 105 32.05 11.98 -13.41
C ALA A 105 32.73 11.37 -14.65
N SER A 106 31.95 11.13 -15.71
CA SER A 106 32.45 10.52 -16.95
C SER A 106 33.84 11.05 -17.29
N PRO A 107 34.80 10.18 -17.64
CA PRO A 107 36.14 10.63 -18.00
C PRO A 107 36.03 11.69 -19.10
N PRO A 108 36.84 12.77 -19.05
CA PRO A 108 36.77 13.84 -20.03
C PRO A 108 36.86 13.25 -21.44
N ALA A 109 35.97 13.72 -22.32
CA ALA A 109 35.93 13.28 -23.71
C ALA A 109 37.34 13.31 -24.32
N PRO A 110 37.72 12.31 -25.15
CA PRO A 110 39.03 12.29 -25.76
C PRO A 110 39.27 13.61 -26.49
N VAL A 111 40.35 14.31 -26.13
CA VAL A 111 40.84 15.47 -26.87
C VAL A 111 41.11 15.00 -28.29
N ASP A 112 40.30 15.48 -29.24
CA ASP A 112 40.53 15.30 -30.66
C ASP A 112 41.96 15.74 -30.96
N ALA A 113 42.84 14.75 -31.19
CA ALA A 113 44.13 14.96 -31.80
C ALA A 113 43.85 15.43 -33.23
N ARG A 114 43.76 16.75 -33.40
CA ARG A 114 43.81 17.39 -34.71
C ARG A 114 45.11 16.93 -35.35
N VAL A 115 44.98 16.02 -36.31
CA VAL A 115 45.98 15.70 -37.31
C VAL A 115 46.27 17.00 -38.04
N ASP A 116 47.41 17.60 -37.70
CA ASP A 116 48.03 18.68 -38.44
C ASP A 116 48.62 18.06 -39.72
N SER A 117 47.81 18.02 -40.79
CA SER A 117 48.26 17.64 -42.12
C SER A 117 48.86 18.87 -42.80
N ARG A 118 50.20 18.97 -42.78
CA ARG A 118 50.98 19.74 -43.74
C ARG A 118 51.69 18.80 -44.70
#